data_AF-A0ABD1L9C9-F1
#
_entry.id   AF-A0ABD1L9C9-F1
#
_cell.length_a   1.000
_cell.length_b   1.000
_cell.length_c   1.000
_cell.angle_alpha   90.00
_cell.angle_beta   90.00
_cell.angle_gamma   90.00
#
_symmetry.space_group_name_H-M   'P 1'
#
loop_
_entity.id
_entity.type
_entity.pdbx_description
1 polymer ?
#
loop_
_entity_poly.entity_id
_entity_poly.type
_entity_poly.pdbx_seq_one_letter_code
_entity_poly.pdbx_strand_id
1 'polypeptide(L)'
;MAKDGPNWDGLLKWSIANSDGTRPARNLSEEDRKWFMEAMQAQTVDVVKRMKEITLVMKTPEEVLKEQGVTPADIEDMLDELQEHVESIDMANDLHSIGGLVPLLGYLKNSHANIRAKAADVVTTIVQNNPRSQQLVMEANGFEPLISNFSSDPDVTARTKALGAISSLIRHNKPGIIAFRLANGYAALKDALSSENVRFQRKALNLIHYLLHENSSDCNIVNELGFPRILMHLASSEDADVREAALRGLLELTHNTKDGTEEDHEKIKQLLQERISDISSMSAEDLGVVREERQLVDSLWSMHFNEPSSLREKGLLVLPGEDQPPPDVASKLFEPPLRSTVNPSSKKDSNNEKKDIPLLLGSPPVSNNQDSSSRGGNASS
;
A
#
# COMPACT_ATOMS: atom_id res chain seq x y z
N MET A 1 15.44 -0.63 29.81
CA MET A 1 14.34 -0.23 30.71
C MET A 1 13.28 0.44 29.85
N ALA A 2 12.41 -0.37 29.25
CA ALA A 2 11.37 0.11 28.35
C ALA A 2 10.22 0.72 29.17
N LYS A 3 9.61 1.76 28.61
CA LYS A 3 8.56 2.56 29.24
C LYS A 3 7.29 1.72 29.43
N ASP A 4 7.06 1.20 30.63
CA ASP A 4 5.74 0.79 31.13
C ASP A 4 4.87 2.03 31.40
N GLY A 5 4.63 2.83 30.36
CA GLY A 5 3.72 3.96 30.40
C GLY A 5 2.29 3.50 30.10
N PRO A 6 1.27 4.04 30.77
CA PRO A 6 -0.13 3.76 30.43
C PRO A 6 -0.41 4.11 28.96
N ASN A 7 -1.27 3.32 28.31
CA ASN A 7 -1.68 3.54 26.91
C ASN A 7 -2.44 4.87 26.78
N TRP A 8 -1.70 5.94 26.48
CA TRP A 8 -2.20 7.31 26.39
C TRP A 8 -3.21 7.51 25.25
N ASP A 9 -3.12 6.74 24.17
CA ASP A 9 -4.06 6.81 23.04
C ASP A 9 -5.44 6.24 23.43
N GLY A 10 -5.45 5.13 24.17
CA GLY A 10 -6.67 4.58 24.76
C GLY A 10 -7.30 5.55 25.77
N LEU A 11 -6.48 6.20 26.60
CA LEU A 11 -6.94 7.21 27.55
C LEU A 11 -7.56 8.42 26.85
N LEU A 12 -6.96 8.87 25.75
CA LEU A 12 -7.47 9.98 24.94
C LEU A 12 -8.83 9.64 24.31
N LYS A 13 -8.96 8.48 23.65
CA LYS A 13 -10.22 8.01 23.05
C LYS A 13 -11.33 7.87 24.09
N TRP A 14 -11.02 7.31 25.26
CA TRP A 14 -11.98 7.19 26.35
C TRP A 14 -12.40 8.56 26.90
N SER A 15 -11.45 9.50 27.06
CA SER A 15 -11.73 10.84 27.56
C SER A 15 -12.62 11.65 26.61
N ILE A 16 -12.41 11.52 25.30
CA ILE A 16 -13.23 12.19 24.28
C ILE A 16 -14.64 11.59 24.27
N ALA A 17 -14.78 10.28 24.44
CA ALA A 17 -16.09 9.61 24.47
C ALA A 17 -16.89 9.91 25.75
N ASN A 18 -16.22 10.19 26.87
CA ASN A 18 -16.85 10.38 28.17
C ASN A 18 -16.84 11.84 28.68
N SER A 19 -16.27 12.77 27.93
CA SER A 19 -16.32 14.20 28.24
C SER A 19 -17.19 14.93 27.20
N ASP A 20 -18.36 15.40 27.64
CA ASP A 20 -19.28 16.21 26.82
C ASP A 20 -18.91 17.71 26.82
N GLY A 21 -17.86 18.11 27.53
CA GLY A 21 -17.41 19.50 27.67
C GLY A 21 -18.35 20.44 28.44
N THR A 22 -19.51 19.94 28.91
CA THR A 22 -20.56 20.74 29.56
C THR A 22 -20.63 20.56 31.08
N ARG A 23 -19.90 19.58 31.63
CA ARG A 23 -19.84 19.28 33.06
C ARG A 23 -18.50 19.69 33.68
N PRO A 24 -18.48 20.15 34.95
CA PRO A 24 -17.22 20.42 35.64
C PRO A 24 -16.35 19.17 35.69
N ALA A 25 -15.02 19.34 35.58
CA ALA A 25 -14.06 18.26 35.64
C ALA A 25 -14.27 17.44 36.92
N ARG A 26 -14.73 16.19 36.74
CA ARG A 26 -14.97 15.28 37.85
C ARG A 26 -13.60 14.78 38.33
N ASN A 27 -13.22 15.08 39.56
CA ASN A 27 -12.03 14.49 40.17
C ASN A 27 -12.28 12.97 40.30
N LEU A 28 -11.56 12.16 39.52
CA LEU A 28 -11.57 10.70 39.67
C LEU A 28 -11.05 10.36 41.07
N SER A 29 -11.77 9.52 41.81
CA SER A 29 -11.24 8.97 43.06
C SER A 29 -10.04 8.05 42.75
N GLU A 30 -9.19 7.81 43.74
CA GLU A 30 -8.09 6.86 43.57
C GLU A 30 -8.61 5.44 43.31
N GLU A 31 -9.79 5.09 43.83
CA GLU A 31 -10.43 3.80 43.54
C GLU A 31 -10.89 3.70 42.08
N ASP A 32 -11.51 4.75 41.53
CA ASP A 32 -11.95 4.77 40.12
C ASP A 32 -10.75 4.72 39.17
N ARG A 33 -9.66 5.43 39.51
CA ARG A 33 -8.41 5.40 38.74
C ARG A 33 -7.77 4.01 38.77
N LYS A 34 -7.77 3.35 39.93
CA LYS A 34 -7.20 2.01 40.09
C LYS A 34 -8.05 0.97 39.36
N TRP A 35 -9.37 1.00 39.53
CA TRP A 35 -10.30 0.15 38.81
C TRP A 35 -10.18 0.32 37.29
N PHE A 36 -10.07 1.57 36.81
CA PHE A 36 -9.90 1.86 35.39
C PHE A 36 -8.56 1.35 34.83
N MET A 37 -7.45 1.55 35.56
CA MET A 37 -6.17 0.99 35.16
C MET A 37 -6.17 -0.54 35.17
N GLU A 38 -6.80 -1.17 36.16
CA GLU A 38 -6.95 -2.62 36.24
C GLU A 38 -7.83 -3.14 35.09
N ALA A 39 -8.94 -2.48 34.76
CA ALA A 39 -9.80 -2.85 33.64
C ALA A 39 -9.11 -2.66 32.29
N MET A 40 -8.37 -1.56 32.10
CA MET A 40 -7.56 -1.35 30.90
C MET A 40 -6.45 -2.40 30.78
N GLN A 41 -5.71 -2.69 31.85
CA GLN A 41 -4.65 -3.71 31.83
C GLN A 41 -5.21 -5.12 31.64
N ALA A 42 -6.36 -5.44 32.22
CA ALA A 42 -7.02 -6.73 32.04
C ALA A 42 -7.56 -6.92 30.61
N GLN A 43 -7.89 -5.82 29.91
CA GLN A 43 -8.45 -5.86 28.56
C GLN A 43 -7.42 -5.56 27.45
N THR A 44 -6.21 -5.13 27.79
CA THR A 44 -5.12 -4.95 26.83
C THR A 44 -4.32 -6.24 26.78
N VAL A 45 -4.49 -7.06 25.73
CA VAL A 45 -3.59 -8.18 25.48
C VAL A 45 -2.18 -7.60 25.32
N ASP A 46 -1.22 -8.09 26.10
CA ASP A 46 0.20 -7.76 25.89
C ASP A 46 0.65 -8.44 24.60
N VAL A 47 0.40 -7.73 23.48
CA VAL A 47 0.72 -8.18 22.12
C VAL A 47 2.19 -8.57 22.01
N VAL A 48 3.09 -7.80 22.64
CA VAL A 48 4.53 -8.08 22.61
C VAL A 48 4.85 -9.38 23.34
N LYS A 49 4.22 -9.63 24.49
CA LYS A 49 4.35 -10.92 25.18
C LYS A 49 3.82 -12.06 24.32
N ARG A 50 2.66 -11.90 23.70
CA ARG A 50 2.08 -12.93 22.83
C ARG A 50 2.97 -13.22 21.61
N MET A 51 3.50 -12.19 20.95
CA MET A 51 4.46 -12.35 19.86
C MET A 51 5.75 -13.05 20.29
N LYS A 52 6.21 -12.85 21.53
CA LYS A 52 7.36 -13.60 22.09
C LYS A 52 7.05 -15.07 22.28
N GLU A 53 5.84 -15.42 22.72
CA GLU A 53 5.38 -16.82 22.81
C GLU A 53 5.34 -17.47 21.42
N ILE A 54 4.74 -16.80 20.44
CA ILE A 54 4.72 -17.24 19.04
C ILE A 54 6.16 -17.42 18.51
N THR A 55 7.04 -16.47 18.81
CA THR A 55 8.47 -16.54 18.43
C THR A 55 9.17 -17.75 19.04
N LEU A 56 8.82 -18.14 20.27
CA LEU A 56 9.38 -19.33 20.92
C LEU A 56 8.91 -20.60 20.21
N VAL A 57 7.62 -20.68 19.86
CA VAL A 57 7.08 -21.79 19.07
C VAL A 57 7.80 -21.88 17.72
N MET A 58 7.99 -20.76 17.02
CA MET A 58 8.71 -20.73 15.73
C MET A 58 10.17 -21.18 15.80
N LYS A 59 10.82 -21.01 16.97
CA LYS A 59 12.20 -21.45 17.21
C LYS A 59 12.31 -22.92 17.58
N THR A 60 11.20 -23.55 17.93
CA THR A 60 11.18 -24.94 18.37
C THR A 60 11.31 -25.87 17.17
N PRO A 61 12.17 -26.91 17.21
CA PRO A 61 12.30 -27.86 16.11
C PRO A 61 10.96 -28.55 15.77
N GLU A 62 10.72 -28.81 14.49
CA GLU A 62 9.46 -29.37 13.99
C GLU A 62 9.17 -30.76 14.59
N GLU A 63 10.21 -31.54 14.89
CA GLU A 63 10.10 -32.84 15.54
C GLU A 63 9.52 -32.72 16.95
N VAL A 64 9.98 -31.73 17.71
CA VAL A 64 9.50 -31.47 19.07
C VAL A 64 8.07 -30.95 19.05
N LEU A 65 7.72 -30.11 18.08
CA LEU A 65 6.34 -29.65 17.89
C LEU A 65 5.40 -30.81 17.60
N LYS A 66 5.81 -31.75 16.73
CA LYS A 66 5.06 -32.97 16.42
C LYS A 66 4.90 -33.88 17.64
N GLU A 67 5.94 -34.05 18.44
CA GLU A 67 5.88 -34.83 19.69
C GLU A 67 4.92 -34.20 20.73
N GLN A 68 4.81 -32.86 20.72
CA GLN A 68 3.87 -32.11 21.55
C GLN A 68 2.44 -32.10 21.00
N GLY A 69 2.19 -32.77 19.86
CA GLY A 69 0.88 -32.86 19.23
C GLY A 69 0.47 -31.61 18.45
N VAL A 70 1.42 -30.70 18.16
CA VAL A 70 1.17 -29.51 17.32
C VAL A 70 1.03 -29.96 15.87
N THR A 71 -0.12 -29.67 15.28
CA THR A 71 -0.42 -30.00 13.89
C THR A 71 0.01 -28.86 12.95
N PRO A 72 0.15 -29.13 11.64
CA PRO A 72 0.39 -28.07 10.66
C PRO A 72 -0.70 -26.99 10.68
N ALA A 73 -1.95 -27.36 10.95
CA ALA A 73 -3.06 -26.40 11.06
C ALA A 73 -2.88 -25.46 12.26
N ASP A 74 -2.41 -25.96 13.40
CA ASP A 74 -2.11 -25.10 14.57
C ASP A 74 -1.00 -24.09 14.25
N ILE A 75 -0.04 -24.47 13.40
CA ILE A 75 1.00 -23.55 12.93
C ILE A 75 0.42 -22.50 11.97
N GLU A 76 -0.50 -22.89 11.09
CA GLU A 76 -1.21 -21.95 10.20
C GLU A 76 -1.99 -20.92 11.02
N ASP A 77 -2.78 -21.36 12.01
CA ASP A 77 -3.56 -20.48 12.89
C ASP A 77 -2.65 -19.54 13.71
N MET A 78 -1.51 -20.05 14.18
CA MET A 78 -0.50 -19.24 14.88
C MET A 78 0.13 -18.17 13.97
N LEU A 79 0.37 -18.47 12.70
CA LEU A 79 0.88 -17.50 11.73
C LEU A 79 -0.18 -16.47 11.35
N ASP A 80 -1.46 -16.85 11.30
CA ASP A 80 -2.57 -15.91 11.12
C ASP A 80 -2.67 -14.96 12.31
N GLU A 81 -2.59 -15.47 13.53
CA GLU A 81 -2.54 -14.64 14.73
C GLU A 81 -1.34 -13.67 14.70
N LEU A 82 -0.16 -14.16 14.29
CA LEU A 82 1.01 -13.31 14.13
C LEU A 82 0.79 -12.22 13.09
N GLN A 83 0.11 -12.54 11.97
CA GLN A 83 -0.20 -11.58 10.92
C GLN A 83 -1.03 -10.42 11.45
N GLU A 84 -2.08 -10.71 12.22
CA GLU A 84 -2.95 -9.70 12.85
C GLU A 84 -2.15 -8.76 13.76
N HIS A 85 -1.25 -9.31 14.58
CA HIS A 85 -0.43 -8.50 15.49
C HIS A 85 0.52 -7.56 14.74
N VAL A 86 1.10 -8.01 13.63
CA VAL A 86 2.09 -7.23 12.86
C VAL A 86 1.49 -6.30 11.82
N GLU A 87 0.16 -6.18 11.73
CA GLU A 87 -0.48 -5.13 10.94
C GLU A 87 -0.08 -3.72 11.42
N SER A 88 0.24 -3.59 12.71
CA SER A 88 0.86 -2.38 13.25
C SER A 88 2.33 -2.30 12.85
N ILE A 89 2.73 -1.16 12.27
CA ILE A 89 4.13 -0.88 11.88
C ILE A 89 5.09 -1.03 13.07
N ASP A 90 4.66 -0.63 14.27
CA ASP A 90 5.48 -0.75 15.48
C ASP A 90 5.71 -2.23 15.83
N MET A 91 4.65 -3.05 15.78
CA MET A 91 4.74 -4.49 16.06
C MET A 91 5.55 -5.23 14.99
N ALA A 92 5.39 -4.86 13.71
CA ALA A 92 6.23 -5.39 12.63
C ALA A 92 7.72 -5.14 12.88
N ASN A 93 8.09 -3.95 13.37
CA ASN A 93 9.47 -3.61 13.71
C ASN A 93 9.93 -4.33 15.00
N ASP A 94 9.06 -4.50 15.98
CA ASP A 94 9.35 -5.21 17.22
C ASP A 94 9.55 -6.72 17.00
N LEU A 95 8.91 -7.31 15.99
CA LEU A 95 9.09 -8.73 15.63
C LEU A 95 10.57 -9.07 15.38
N HIS A 96 11.31 -8.18 14.72
CA HIS A 96 12.75 -8.35 14.56
C HIS A 96 13.49 -8.23 15.90
N SER A 97 13.14 -7.23 16.71
CA SER A 97 13.77 -6.94 18.00
C SER A 97 13.60 -8.07 19.02
N ILE A 98 12.48 -8.80 18.99
CA ILE A 98 12.24 -10.00 19.81
C ILE A 98 12.83 -11.28 19.19
N GLY A 99 13.47 -11.17 18.03
CA GLY A 99 14.12 -12.27 17.32
C GLY A 99 13.15 -13.25 16.66
N GLY A 100 11.96 -12.79 16.26
CA GLY A 100 10.95 -13.57 15.55
C GLY A 100 11.09 -13.54 14.02
N LEU A 101 11.82 -12.55 13.48
CA LEU A 101 11.98 -12.41 12.02
C LEU A 101 12.70 -13.61 11.38
N VAL A 102 13.85 -14.02 11.91
CA VAL A 102 14.63 -15.12 11.32
C VAL A 102 13.88 -16.45 11.35
N PRO A 103 13.22 -16.85 12.47
CA PRO A 103 12.33 -18.01 12.50
C PRO A 103 11.20 -17.94 11.46
N LEU A 104 10.54 -16.79 11.33
CA LEU A 104 9.49 -16.57 10.33
C LEU A 104 10.01 -16.81 8.89
N LEU A 105 11.21 -16.28 8.57
CA LEU A 105 11.84 -16.52 7.27
C LEU A 105 12.22 -18.00 7.07
N GLY A 106 12.54 -18.72 8.15
CA GLY A 106 12.75 -20.17 8.12
C GLY A 106 11.51 -20.95 7.69
N TYR A 107 10.32 -20.48 8.06
CA TYR A 107 9.04 -21.13 7.73
C TYR A 107 8.70 -21.02 6.24
N LEU A 108 9.34 -20.11 5.50
CA LEU A 108 9.27 -20.09 4.03
C LEU A 108 9.87 -21.35 3.39
N LYS A 109 10.68 -22.13 4.12
CA LYS A 109 11.27 -23.41 3.66
C LYS A 109 10.55 -24.64 4.25
N ASN A 110 9.39 -24.46 4.87
CA ASN A 110 8.65 -25.54 5.51
C ASN A 110 8.17 -26.59 4.48
N SER A 111 8.02 -27.84 4.91
CA SER A 111 7.53 -28.93 4.06
C SER A 111 6.09 -28.72 3.57
N HIS A 112 5.26 -28.07 4.39
CA HIS A 112 3.85 -27.78 4.09
C HIS A 112 3.68 -26.48 3.29
N ALA A 113 3.02 -26.56 2.13
CA ALA A 113 2.79 -25.42 1.25
C ALA A 113 1.98 -24.29 1.91
N ASN A 114 0.96 -24.65 2.70
CA ASN A 114 0.15 -23.66 3.42
C ASN A 114 0.99 -22.87 4.43
N ILE A 115 1.88 -23.52 5.18
CA ILE A 115 2.78 -22.84 6.13
C ILE A 115 3.71 -21.89 5.37
N ARG A 116 4.26 -22.30 4.21
CA ARG A 116 5.06 -21.41 3.36
C ARG A 116 4.25 -20.20 2.88
N ALA A 117 2.99 -20.42 2.47
CA ALA A 117 2.09 -19.38 2.03
C ALA A 117 1.75 -18.38 3.15
N LYS A 118 1.39 -18.87 4.34
CA LYS A 118 1.12 -18.06 5.54
C LYS A 118 2.34 -17.28 6.01
N ALA A 119 3.52 -17.91 6.01
CA ALA A 119 4.76 -17.20 6.33
C ALA A 119 5.03 -16.07 5.33
N ALA A 120 4.81 -16.30 4.03
CA ALA A 120 4.94 -15.26 3.02
C ALA A 120 3.88 -14.14 3.18
N ASP A 121 2.68 -14.45 3.67
CA ASP A 121 1.67 -13.45 4.00
C ASP A 121 2.09 -12.56 5.18
N VAL A 122 2.59 -13.15 6.27
CA VAL A 122 3.14 -12.37 7.39
C VAL A 122 4.30 -11.50 6.91
N VAL A 123 5.21 -12.03 6.08
CA VAL A 123 6.30 -11.25 5.48
C VAL A 123 5.76 -10.11 4.60
N THR A 124 4.67 -10.34 3.87
CA THR A 124 4.00 -9.29 3.08
C THR A 124 3.54 -8.16 3.99
N THR A 125 2.86 -8.47 5.10
CA THR A 125 2.35 -7.49 6.06
C THR A 125 3.49 -6.69 6.69
N ILE A 126 4.55 -7.32 7.18
CA ILE A 126 5.62 -6.59 7.89
C ILE A 126 6.39 -5.61 6.99
N VAL A 127 6.53 -5.90 5.70
CA VAL A 127 7.33 -5.08 4.76
C VAL A 127 6.50 -4.09 3.96
N GLN A 128 5.17 -4.22 3.95
CA GLN A 128 4.29 -3.37 3.17
C GLN A 128 4.41 -1.91 3.63
N ASN A 129 4.92 -1.05 2.74
CA ASN A 129 5.17 0.37 3.01
C ASN A 129 6.01 0.62 4.28
N ASN A 130 6.89 -0.32 4.64
CA ASN A 130 7.75 -0.22 5.83
C ASN A 130 9.23 -0.38 5.46
N PRO A 131 9.95 0.73 5.18
CA PRO A 131 11.36 0.70 4.76
C PRO A 131 12.29 0.00 5.76
N ARG A 132 12.00 0.11 7.06
CA ARG A 132 12.82 -0.52 8.10
C ARG A 132 12.69 -2.05 8.03
N SER A 133 11.46 -2.57 7.99
CA SER A 133 11.25 -4.01 7.83
C SER A 133 11.74 -4.53 6.49
N GLN A 134 11.57 -3.78 5.40
CA GLN A 134 12.13 -4.12 4.09
C GLN A 134 13.65 -4.33 4.20
N GLN A 135 14.38 -3.39 4.81
CA GLN A 135 15.81 -3.51 5.01
C GLN A 135 16.17 -4.73 5.87
N LEU A 136 15.51 -4.92 7.02
CA LEU A 136 15.77 -6.04 7.93
C LEU A 136 15.54 -7.41 7.28
N VAL A 137 14.51 -7.53 6.43
CA VAL A 137 14.23 -8.76 5.67
C VAL A 137 15.32 -9.03 4.64
N MET A 138 15.82 -7.98 3.95
CA MET A 138 16.93 -8.12 3.00
C MET A 138 18.23 -8.54 3.72
N GLU A 139 18.55 -7.92 4.86
CA GLU A 139 19.74 -8.23 5.66
C GLU A 139 19.69 -9.65 6.25
N ALA A 140 18.50 -10.15 6.60
CA ALA A 140 18.29 -11.51 7.08
C ALA A 140 18.24 -12.57 5.94
N ASN A 141 18.60 -12.20 4.71
CA ASN A 141 18.53 -13.06 3.52
C ASN A 141 17.13 -13.64 3.27
N GLY A 142 16.07 -12.90 3.61
CA GLY A 142 14.68 -13.31 3.39
C GLY A 142 14.25 -13.28 1.93
N PHE A 143 15.00 -12.58 1.07
CA PHE A 143 14.70 -12.50 -0.37
C PHE A 143 14.87 -13.85 -1.09
N GLU A 144 15.92 -14.61 -0.75
CA GLU A 144 16.24 -15.90 -1.37
C GLU A 144 15.10 -16.95 -1.25
N PRO A 145 14.56 -17.26 -0.06
CA PRO A 145 13.45 -18.21 0.04
C PRO A 145 12.17 -17.69 -0.65
N LEU A 146 11.93 -16.38 -0.65
CA LEU A 146 10.80 -15.80 -1.37
C LEU A 146 10.91 -16.00 -2.88
N ILE A 147 12.08 -15.72 -3.48
CA ILE A 147 12.26 -15.92 -4.91
C ILE A 147 12.17 -17.40 -5.29
N SER A 148 12.74 -18.30 -4.47
CA SER A 148 12.64 -19.75 -4.65
C SER A 148 11.19 -20.23 -4.63
N ASN A 149 10.39 -19.76 -3.67
CA ASN A 149 8.98 -20.14 -3.57
C ASN A 149 8.18 -19.55 -4.75
N PHE A 150 8.46 -18.33 -5.18
CA PHE A 150 7.80 -17.73 -6.34
C PHE A 150 8.09 -18.50 -7.64
N SER A 151 9.36 -18.85 -7.89
CA SER A 151 9.78 -19.47 -9.14
C SER A 151 9.43 -20.96 -9.23
N SER A 152 9.56 -21.70 -8.12
CA SER A 152 9.71 -23.15 -8.17
C SER A 152 8.80 -23.94 -7.24
N ASP A 153 7.97 -23.29 -6.41
CA ASP A 153 7.07 -24.01 -5.51
C ASP A 153 6.00 -24.79 -6.31
N PRO A 154 5.72 -26.06 -5.99
CA PRO A 154 4.67 -26.82 -6.66
C PRO A 154 3.27 -26.26 -6.40
N ASP A 155 3.05 -25.58 -5.28
CA ASP A 155 1.76 -25.03 -4.91
C ASP A 155 1.60 -23.57 -5.39
N VAL A 156 0.59 -23.32 -6.23
CA VAL A 156 0.34 -22.00 -6.80
C VAL A 156 -0.04 -20.94 -5.74
N THR A 157 -0.62 -21.36 -4.61
CA THR A 157 -0.98 -20.43 -3.52
C THR A 157 0.30 -19.93 -2.86
N ALA A 158 1.23 -20.82 -2.53
CA ALA A 158 2.55 -20.46 -2.02
C ALA A 158 3.32 -19.57 -2.99
N ARG A 159 3.31 -19.87 -4.30
CA ARG A 159 3.89 -18.98 -5.34
C ARG A 159 3.25 -17.59 -5.32
N THR A 160 1.92 -17.53 -5.23
CA THR A 160 1.15 -16.28 -5.22
C THR A 160 1.44 -15.43 -3.99
N LYS A 161 1.54 -16.04 -2.80
CA LYS A 161 1.89 -15.34 -1.56
C LYS A 161 3.37 -14.92 -1.53
N ALA A 162 4.27 -15.72 -2.08
CA ALA A 162 5.67 -15.33 -2.26
C ALA A 162 5.80 -14.10 -3.18
N LEU A 163 5.09 -14.09 -4.31
CA LEU A 163 4.98 -12.90 -5.18
C LEU A 163 4.30 -11.72 -4.46
N GLY A 164 3.37 -12.01 -3.53
CA GLY A 164 2.92 -11.15 -2.41
C GLY A 164 4.04 -10.35 -1.80
N ALA A 165 4.84 -11.08 -1.05
CA ALA A 165 5.93 -10.55 -0.24
C ALA A 165 6.96 -9.84 -1.08
N ILE A 166 7.37 -10.41 -2.22
CA ILE A 166 8.35 -9.80 -3.12
C ILE A 166 7.85 -8.43 -3.60
N SER A 167 6.60 -8.35 -4.07
CA SER A 167 6.04 -7.08 -4.54
C SER A 167 6.04 -6.02 -3.45
N SER A 168 5.69 -6.37 -2.21
CA SER A 168 5.75 -5.42 -1.09
C SER A 168 7.18 -5.08 -0.67
N LEU A 169 8.10 -6.04 -0.76
CA LEU A 169 9.49 -5.90 -0.35
C LEU A 169 10.31 -4.99 -1.28
N ILE A 170 10.04 -5.03 -2.59
CA ILE A 170 10.79 -4.26 -3.59
C ILE A 170 10.15 -2.90 -3.91
N ARG A 171 8.90 -2.65 -3.47
CA ARG A 171 8.24 -1.36 -3.66
C ARG A 171 9.00 -0.24 -2.96
N HIS A 172 9.35 0.79 -3.72
CA HIS A 172 10.19 1.93 -3.31
C HIS A 172 11.53 1.52 -2.68
N ASN A 173 12.03 0.31 -2.98
CA ASN A 173 13.26 -0.25 -2.45
C ASN A 173 14.21 -0.65 -3.58
N LYS A 174 15.07 0.29 -3.99
CA LYS A 174 16.01 0.10 -5.13
C LYS A 174 16.91 -1.13 -4.99
N PRO A 175 17.56 -1.40 -3.83
CA PRO A 175 18.28 -2.66 -3.63
C PRO A 175 17.43 -3.91 -3.88
N GLY A 176 16.16 -3.90 -3.46
CA GLY A 176 15.22 -4.99 -3.69
C GLY A 176 14.93 -5.22 -5.19
N ILE A 177 14.74 -4.14 -5.96
CA ILE A 177 14.55 -4.23 -7.41
C ILE A 177 15.79 -4.81 -8.11
N ILE A 178 16.99 -4.37 -7.71
CA ILE A 178 18.25 -4.92 -8.26
C ILE A 178 18.38 -6.40 -7.93
N ALA A 179 18.10 -6.80 -6.68
CA ALA A 179 18.11 -8.20 -6.28
C ALA A 179 17.11 -9.05 -7.09
N PHE A 180 15.92 -8.51 -7.35
CA PHE A 180 14.91 -9.15 -8.18
C PHE A 180 15.38 -9.37 -9.62
N ARG A 181 16.03 -8.36 -10.23
CA ARG A 181 16.62 -8.51 -11.57
C ARG A 181 17.73 -9.57 -11.58
N LEU A 182 18.64 -9.54 -10.60
CA LEU A 182 19.76 -10.49 -10.49
C LEU A 182 19.30 -11.93 -10.25
N ALA A 183 18.17 -12.12 -9.59
CA ALA A 183 17.58 -13.43 -9.33
C ALA A 183 16.71 -13.95 -10.49
N ASN A 184 16.82 -13.38 -11.70
CA ASN A 184 16.01 -13.72 -12.87
C ASN A 184 14.48 -13.60 -12.62
N GLY A 185 14.07 -12.63 -11.80
CA GLY A 185 12.67 -12.44 -11.45
C GLY A 185 11.72 -12.22 -12.64
N TYR A 186 12.22 -11.63 -13.74
CA TYR A 186 11.45 -11.48 -14.98
C TYR A 186 11.13 -12.80 -15.67
N ALA A 187 12.02 -13.79 -15.63
CA ALA A 187 11.70 -15.12 -16.17
C ALA A 187 10.60 -15.79 -15.34
N ALA A 188 10.68 -15.71 -14.01
CA ALA A 188 9.63 -16.23 -13.14
C ALA A 188 8.29 -15.49 -13.31
N LEU A 189 8.30 -14.18 -13.62
CA LEU A 189 7.10 -13.44 -13.99
C LEU A 189 6.49 -13.93 -15.30
N LYS A 190 7.32 -14.21 -16.31
CA LYS A 190 6.85 -14.80 -17.58
C LYS A 190 6.15 -16.14 -17.36
N ASP A 191 6.74 -16.99 -16.52
CA ASP A 191 6.15 -18.28 -16.17
C ASP A 191 4.83 -18.10 -15.40
N ALA A 192 4.75 -17.10 -14.52
CA ALA A 192 3.52 -16.77 -13.79
C ALA A 192 2.39 -16.31 -14.72
N LEU A 193 2.70 -15.54 -15.78
CA LEU A 193 1.71 -15.14 -16.79
C LEU A 193 1.16 -16.32 -17.60
N SER A 194 1.95 -17.39 -17.73
CA SER A 194 1.54 -18.61 -18.44
C SER A 194 0.71 -19.58 -17.58
N SER A 195 0.48 -19.25 -16.31
CA SER A 195 -0.36 -20.04 -15.40
C SER A 195 -1.84 -19.84 -15.69
N GLU A 196 -2.67 -20.86 -15.48
CA GLU A 196 -4.14 -20.75 -15.53
C GLU A 196 -4.74 -20.02 -14.30
N ASN A 197 -3.92 -19.74 -13.28
CA ASN A 197 -4.40 -19.08 -12.07
C ASN A 197 -4.49 -17.55 -12.27
N VAL A 198 -5.71 -17.07 -12.48
CA VAL A 198 -6.05 -15.65 -12.68
C VAL A 198 -5.47 -14.74 -11.58
N ARG A 199 -5.55 -15.15 -10.31
CA ARG A 199 -5.02 -14.35 -9.19
C ARG A 199 -3.50 -14.20 -9.28
N PHE A 200 -2.82 -15.26 -9.69
CA PHE A 200 -1.37 -15.25 -9.86
C PHE A 200 -0.95 -14.40 -11.08
N GLN A 201 -1.64 -14.57 -12.21
CA GLN A 201 -1.43 -13.75 -13.42
C GLN A 201 -1.62 -12.26 -13.12
N ARG A 202 -2.76 -11.87 -12.51
CA ARG A 202 -3.04 -10.48 -12.13
C ARG A 202 -1.94 -9.89 -11.25
N LYS A 203 -1.44 -10.68 -10.29
CA LYS A 203 -0.37 -10.22 -9.39
C LYS A 203 0.96 -10.05 -10.12
N ALA A 204 1.27 -10.92 -11.07
CA ALA A 204 2.45 -10.80 -11.93
C ALA A 204 2.35 -9.57 -12.84
N LEU A 205 1.21 -9.36 -13.52
CA LEU A 205 0.94 -8.18 -14.36
C LEU A 205 1.11 -6.88 -13.58
N ASN A 206 0.55 -6.79 -12.38
CA ASN A 206 0.70 -5.62 -11.52
C ASN A 206 2.15 -5.36 -11.08
N LEU A 207 2.94 -6.42 -10.86
CA LEU A 207 4.36 -6.25 -10.55
C LEU A 207 5.17 -5.82 -11.77
N ILE A 208 4.89 -6.38 -12.94
CA ILE A 208 5.53 -5.98 -14.20
C ILE A 208 5.26 -4.50 -14.48
N HIS A 209 4.01 -4.07 -14.39
CA HIS A 209 3.64 -2.66 -14.58
C HIS A 209 4.41 -1.73 -13.62
N TYR A 210 4.46 -2.09 -12.33
CA TYR A 210 5.25 -1.32 -11.36
C TYR A 210 6.74 -1.25 -11.74
N LEU A 211 7.35 -2.38 -12.13
CA LEU A 211 8.77 -2.43 -12.47
C LEU A 211 9.10 -1.61 -13.72
N LEU A 212 8.25 -1.68 -14.75
CA LEU A 212 8.41 -0.90 -15.98
C LEU A 212 8.29 0.60 -15.72
N HIS A 213 7.37 0.99 -14.84
CA HIS A 213 7.18 2.39 -14.45
C HIS A 213 8.39 2.93 -13.65
N GLU A 214 8.95 2.12 -12.75
CA GLU A 214 10.12 2.52 -11.95
C GLU A 214 11.42 2.56 -12.78
N ASN A 215 11.59 1.66 -13.75
CA ASN A 215 12.79 1.61 -14.58
C ASN A 215 12.45 1.29 -16.05
N SER A 216 12.36 2.32 -16.89
CA SER A 216 12.12 2.16 -18.34
C SER A 216 13.17 1.28 -19.05
N SER A 217 14.38 1.13 -18.49
CA SER A 217 15.39 0.19 -19.01
C SER A 217 14.93 -1.28 -18.99
N ASP A 218 13.99 -1.64 -18.10
CA ASP A 218 13.46 -3.00 -18.01
C ASP A 218 12.55 -3.36 -19.19
N CYS A 219 12.06 -2.37 -19.96
CA CYS A 219 11.30 -2.62 -21.19
C CYS A 219 12.06 -3.51 -22.16
N ASN A 220 13.39 -3.31 -22.30
CA ASN A 220 14.21 -4.13 -23.18
C ASN A 220 14.24 -5.60 -22.73
N ILE A 221 14.41 -5.84 -21.43
CA ILE A 221 14.42 -7.20 -20.85
C ILE A 221 13.06 -7.89 -21.08
N VAL A 222 11.98 -7.15 -20.84
CA VAL A 222 10.60 -7.64 -21.01
C VAL A 222 10.30 -7.93 -22.49
N ASN A 223 10.78 -7.09 -23.42
CA ASN A 223 10.68 -7.33 -24.86
C ASN A 223 11.46 -8.57 -25.30
N GLU A 224 12.73 -8.70 -24.88
CA GLU A 224 13.59 -9.84 -25.20
C GLU A 224 13.04 -11.17 -24.67
N LEU A 225 12.41 -11.14 -23.50
CA LEU A 225 11.76 -12.32 -22.91
C LEU A 225 10.41 -12.67 -23.59
N GLY A 226 9.92 -11.84 -24.51
CA GLY A 226 8.72 -12.09 -25.31
C GLY A 226 7.40 -11.79 -24.59
N PHE A 227 7.42 -10.91 -23.57
CA PHE A 227 6.19 -10.48 -22.88
C PHE A 227 5.15 -9.83 -23.80
N PRO A 228 5.47 -9.00 -24.82
CA PRO A 228 4.46 -8.39 -25.67
C PRO A 228 3.44 -9.39 -26.22
N ARG A 229 3.91 -10.57 -26.66
CA ARG A 229 3.04 -11.63 -27.19
C ARG A 229 2.14 -12.25 -26.13
N ILE A 230 2.65 -12.44 -24.92
CA ILE A 230 1.88 -12.98 -23.79
C ILE A 230 0.83 -11.96 -23.35
N LEU A 231 1.19 -10.68 -23.27
CA LEU A 231 0.27 -9.61 -22.90
C LEU A 231 -0.84 -9.42 -23.95
N MET A 232 -0.53 -9.54 -25.25
CA MET A 232 -1.57 -9.56 -26.29
C MET A 232 -2.56 -10.70 -26.10
N HIS A 233 -2.09 -11.90 -25.76
CA HIS A 233 -2.97 -13.04 -25.46
C HIS A 233 -3.83 -12.79 -24.21
N LEU A 234 -3.24 -12.28 -23.13
CA LEU A 234 -3.95 -12.00 -21.87
C LEU A 234 -4.93 -10.82 -21.99
N ALA A 235 -4.72 -9.90 -22.94
CA ALA A 235 -5.68 -8.84 -23.25
C ALA A 235 -7.00 -9.37 -23.84
N SER A 236 -7.04 -10.63 -24.30
CA SER A 236 -8.24 -11.36 -24.69
C SER A 236 -8.81 -12.28 -23.59
N SER A 237 -8.27 -12.25 -22.37
CA SER A 237 -8.73 -13.09 -21.25
C SER A 237 -10.23 -12.89 -20.96
N GLU A 238 -10.93 -13.89 -20.42
CA GLU A 238 -12.31 -13.72 -19.95
C GLU A 238 -12.37 -12.89 -18.65
N ASP A 239 -11.30 -12.92 -17.86
CA ASP A 239 -11.19 -12.16 -16.62
C ASP A 239 -10.86 -10.69 -16.89
N ALA A 240 -11.72 -9.79 -16.42
CA ALA A 240 -11.61 -8.35 -16.66
C ALA A 240 -10.34 -7.74 -16.06
N ASP A 241 -9.96 -8.15 -14.84
CA ASP A 241 -8.77 -7.62 -14.17
C ASP A 241 -7.48 -8.03 -14.88
N VAL A 242 -7.41 -9.28 -15.37
CA VAL A 242 -6.27 -9.75 -16.17
C VAL A 242 -6.20 -9.02 -17.51
N ARG A 243 -7.33 -8.86 -18.22
CA ARG A 243 -7.36 -8.09 -19.47
C ARG A 243 -6.87 -6.67 -19.26
N GLU A 244 -7.43 -5.98 -18.27
CA GLU A 244 -7.10 -4.59 -17.95
C GLU A 244 -5.60 -4.46 -17.60
N ALA A 245 -5.08 -5.32 -16.72
CA ALA A 245 -3.68 -5.29 -16.35
C ALA A 245 -2.74 -5.64 -17.52
N ALA A 246 -3.17 -6.51 -18.44
CA ALA A 246 -2.42 -6.81 -19.66
C ALA A 246 -2.39 -5.63 -20.64
N LEU A 247 -3.53 -4.95 -20.84
CA LEU A 247 -3.63 -3.74 -21.66
C LEU A 247 -2.77 -2.60 -21.09
N ARG A 248 -2.75 -2.41 -19.76
CA ARG A 248 -1.81 -1.48 -19.10
C ARG A 248 -0.36 -1.81 -19.40
N GLY A 249 0.01 -3.09 -19.33
CA GLY A 249 1.36 -3.55 -19.67
C GLY A 249 1.74 -3.26 -21.12
N LEU A 250 0.84 -3.51 -22.07
CA LEU A 250 1.04 -3.19 -23.48
C LEU A 250 1.22 -1.68 -23.71
N LEU A 251 0.42 -0.85 -23.04
CA LEU A 251 0.51 0.61 -23.14
C LEU A 251 1.89 1.10 -22.69
N GLU A 252 2.39 0.57 -21.58
CA GLU A 252 3.71 0.95 -21.07
C GLU A 252 4.85 0.52 -22.01
N LEU A 253 4.76 -0.68 -22.62
CA LEU A 253 5.77 -1.15 -23.56
C LEU A 253 5.79 -0.36 -24.86
N THR A 254 4.63 0.08 -25.32
CA THR A 254 4.47 0.86 -26.57
C THR A 254 4.93 2.30 -26.41
N HIS A 255 4.81 2.90 -25.21
CA HIS A 255 5.45 4.18 -24.90
C HIS A 255 6.98 4.12 -25.06
N ASN A 256 7.59 2.98 -24.73
CA ASN A 256 9.05 2.82 -24.68
C ASN A 256 9.64 2.17 -25.96
N THR A 257 8.83 1.54 -26.81
CA THR A 257 9.29 0.77 -27.96
C THR A 257 8.48 1.12 -29.21
N LYS A 258 9.14 1.68 -30.23
CA LYS A 258 8.53 1.95 -31.56
C LYS A 258 8.74 0.82 -32.57
N ASP A 259 9.58 -0.16 -32.23
CA ASP A 259 9.97 -1.25 -33.12
C ASP A 259 9.09 -2.49 -32.88
N GLY A 260 7.88 -2.47 -33.43
CA GLY A 260 7.03 -3.65 -33.59
C GLY A 260 7.22 -4.25 -34.99
N THR A 261 7.00 -5.56 -35.13
CA THR A 261 6.89 -6.15 -36.48
C THR A 261 5.53 -5.78 -37.09
N GLU A 262 5.43 -5.71 -38.43
CA GLU A 262 4.14 -5.48 -39.11
C GLU A 262 3.08 -6.53 -38.69
N GLU A 263 3.51 -7.77 -38.45
CA GLU A 263 2.63 -8.85 -37.97
C GLU A 263 2.08 -8.57 -36.56
N ASP A 264 2.91 -8.04 -35.66
CA ASP A 264 2.46 -7.67 -34.31
C ASP A 264 1.50 -6.47 -34.37
N HIS A 265 1.73 -5.51 -35.28
CA HIS A 265 0.82 -4.38 -35.48
C HIS A 265 -0.57 -4.81 -35.96
N GLU A 266 -0.67 -5.75 -36.91
CA GLU A 266 -1.96 -6.27 -37.36
C GLU A 266 -2.68 -7.07 -36.26
N LYS A 267 -1.95 -7.85 -35.45
CA LYS A 267 -2.53 -8.56 -34.30
C LYS A 267 -3.08 -7.62 -33.25
N ILE A 268 -2.34 -6.56 -32.90
CA ILE A 268 -2.82 -5.53 -31.97
C ILE A 268 -4.05 -4.82 -32.54
N LYS A 269 -4.05 -4.53 -33.84
CA LYS A 269 -5.20 -3.91 -34.51
C LYS A 269 -6.45 -4.78 -34.39
N GLN A 270 -6.34 -6.07 -34.74
CA GLN A 270 -7.45 -7.01 -34.66
C GLN A 270 -7.96 -7.14 -33.21
N LEU A 271 -7.05 -7.32 -32.25
CA LEU A 271 -7.35 -7.39 -30.82
C LEU A 271 -8.16 -6.16 -30.37
N LEU A 272 -7.69 -4.96 -30.67
CA LEU A 272 -8.36 -3.73 -30.27
C LEU A 272 -9.71 -3.58 -30.97
N GLN A 273 -9.84 -3.97 -32.25
CA GLN A 273 -11.12 -3.95 -32.96
C GLN A 273 -12.16 -4.89 -32.33
N GLU A 274 -11.75 -6.12 -31.97
CA GLU A 274 -12.60 -7.08 -31.27
C GLU A 274 -13.05 -6.51 -29.93
N ARG A 275 -12.13 -5.97 -29.11
CA ARG A 275 -12.48 -5.34 -27.83
C ARG A 275 -13.38 -4.12 -27.98
N ILE A 276 -13.15 -3.26 -28.97
CA ILE A 276 -14.01 -2.11 -29.27
C ILE A 276 -15.42 -2.58 -29.63
N SER A 277 -15.56 -3.67 -30.39
CA SER A 277 -16.84 -4.27 -30.74
C SER A 277 -17.55 -4.82 -29.50
N ASP A 278 -16.84 -5.57 -28.67
CA ASP A 278 -17.36 -6.14 -27.42
C ASP A 278 -17.87 -5.04 -26.50
N ILE A 279 -17.03 -4.03 -26.21
CA ILE A 279 -17.39 -2.86 -25.38
C ILE A 279 -18.58 -2.12 -25.98
N SER A 280 -18.64 -1.93 -27.30
CA SER A 280 -19.76 -1.25 -27.96
C SER A 280 -21.10 -1.99 -27.79
N SER A 281 -21.07 -3.29 -27.50
CA SER A 281 -22.26 -4.12 -27.30
C SER A 281 -22.71 -4.24 -25.84
N MET A 282 -21.92 -3.70 -24.90
CA MET A 282 -22.18 -3.78 -23.46
C MET A 282 -23.33 -2.85 -23.02
N SER A 283 -23.97 -3.19 -21.90
CA SER A 283 -24.99 -2.34 -21.28
C SER A 283 -24.36 -1.11 -20.61
N ALA A 284 -25.16 -0.08 -20.31
CA ALA A 284 -24.67 1.13 -19.63
C ALA A 284 -24.09 0.84 -18.23
N GLU A 285 -24.62 -0.16 -17.52
CA GLU A 285 -24.12 -0.59 -16.22
C GLU A 285 -22.73 -1.24 -16.35
N ASP A 286 -22.58 -2.14 -17.33
CA ASP A 286 -21.32 -2.82 -17.61
C ASP A 286 -20.23 -1.86 -18.10
N LEU A 287 -20.60 -0.85 -18.90
CA LEU A 287 -19.66 0.18 -19.37
C LEU A 287 -19.03 0.98 -18.22
N GLY A 288 -19.76 1.18 -17.13
CA GLY A 288 -19.24 1.80 -15.92
C GLY A 288 -18.17 0.96 -15.22
N VAL A 289 -18.30 -0.38 -15.27
CA VAL A 289 -17.32 -1.33 -14.70
C VAL A 289 -16.03 -1.37 -15.51
N VAL A 290 -16.11 -1.26 -16.84
CA VAL A 290 -14.95 -1.33 -17.74
C VAL A 290 -14.36 0.04 -18.09
N ARG A 291 -14.49 1.03 -17.19
CA ARG A 291 -14.03 2.41 -17.43
C ARG A 291 -12.54 2.47 -17.78
N GLU A 292 -11.71 1.81 -16.98
CA GLU A 292 -10.27 1.75 -17.18
C GLU A 292 -9.92 1.01 -18.47
N GLU A 293 -10.59 -0.11 -18.78
CA GLU A 293 -10.40 -0.85 -20.05
C GLU A 293 -10.69 0.04 -21.26
N ARG A 294 -11.79 0.83 -21.24
CA ARG A 294 -12.14 1.78 -22.30
C ARG A 294 -11.04 2.81 -22.56
N GLN A 295 -10.50 3.39 -21.48
CA GLN A 295 -9.43 4.39 -21.56
C GLN A 295 -8.14 3.78 -22.11
N LEU A 296 -7.81 2.55 -21.71
CA LEU A 296 -6.60 1.85 -22.17
C LEU A 296 -6.70 1.48 -23.65
N VAL A 297 -7.84 0.96 -24.09
CA VAL A 297 -8.09 0.61 -25.50
C VAL A 297 -7.98 1.84 -26.40
N ASP A 298 -8.59 2.96 -26.02
CA ASP A 298 -8.50 4.21 -26.78
C ASP A 298 -7.07 4.78 -26.81
N SER A 299 -6.36 4.70 -25.69
CA SER A 299 -4.96 5.16 -25.60
C SER A 299 -4.05 4.30 -26.48
N LEU A 300 -4.17 2.97 -26.42
CA LEU A 300 -3.42 2.05 -27.28
C LEU A 300 -3.72 2.28 -28.76
N TRP A 301 -5.01 2.45 -29.12
CA TRP A 301 -5.41 2.74 -30.49
C TRP A 301 -4.79 4.04 -31.01
N SER A 302 -4.90 5.11 -30.21
CA SER A 302 -4.37 6.42 -30.56
C SER A 302 -2.86 6.39 -30.76
N MET A 303 -2.12 5.64 -29.93
CA MET A 303 -0.66 5.53 -30.05
C MET A 303 -0.21 4.70 -31.24
N HIS A 304 -0.93 3.63 -31.59
CA HIS A 304 -0.54 2.78 -32.72
C HIS A 304 -0.94 3.35 -34.08
N PHE A 305 -2.09 4.03 -34.16
CA PHE A 305 -2.68 4.43 -35.45
C PHE A 305 -2.77 5.95 -35.65
N ASN A 306 -2.46 6.77 -34.64
CA ASN A 306 -2.59 8.24 -34.68
C ASN A 306 -4.00 8.73 -35.04
N GLU A 307 -5.02 7.93 -34.73
CA GLU A 307 -6.43 8.20 -35.01
C GLU A 307 -7.25 7.97 -33.73
N PRO A 308 -8.41 8.65 -33.56
CA PRO A 308 -9.31 8.37 -32.45
C PRO A 308 -9.92 6.95 -32.58
N SER A 309 -10.13 6.27 -31.46
CA SER A 309 -10.84 4.99 -31.49
C SER A 309 -12.33 5.18 -31.78
N SER A 310 -12.98 4.14 -32.31
CA SER A 310 -14.44 4.18 -32.53
C SER A 310 -15.22 4.35 -31.22
N LEU A 311 -14.65 4.00 -30.06
CA LEU A 311 -15.27 4.26 -28.75
C LEU A 311 -15.37 5.77 -28.48
N ARG A 312 -14.33 6.53 -28.83
CA ARG A 312 -14.32 7.99 -28.71
C ARG A 312 -15.32 8.64 -29.65
N GLU A 313 -15.40 8.16 -30.89
CA GLU A 313 -16.37 8.66 -31.89
C GLU A 313 -17.82 8.39 -31.49
N LYS A 314 -18.10 7.24 -30.88
CA LYS A 314 -19.44 6.87 -30.39
C LYS A 314 -19.81 7.51 -29.05
N GLY A 315 -18.93 8.32 -28.45
CA GLY A 315 -19.16 8.93 -27.13
C GLY A 315 -19.18 7.91 -25.98
N LEU A 316 -18.59 6.73 -26.17
CA LEU A 316 -18.53 5.66 -25.16
C LEU A 316 -17.28 5.77 -24.28
N LEU A 317 -16.35 6.68 -24.53
CA LEU A 317 -15.10 6.81 -23.78
C LEU A 317 -15.27 7.42 -22.39
N VAL A 318 -16.17 8.40 -22.25
CA VAL A 318 -16.52 9.04 -20.97
C VAL A 318 -18.04 9.09 -20.89
N LEU A 319 -18.63 8.35 -19.95
CA LEU A 319 -20.08 8.34 -19.80
C LEU A 319 -20.56 9.59 -19.04
N PRO A 320 -21.79 10.08 -19.30
CA PRO A 320 -22.36 11.20 -18.58
C PRO A 320 -22.38 10.96 -17.06
N GLY A 321 -21.63 11.76 -16.29
CA GLY A 321 -21.56 11.66 -14.83
C GLY A 321 -20.27 11.06 -14.27
N GLU A 322 -19.41 10.45 -15.09
CA GLU A 322 -18.14 9.86 -14.62
C GLU A 322 -17.11 10.89 -14.17
N ASP A 323 -17.13 12.09 -14.78
CA ASP A 323 -16.24 13.21 -14.42
C ASP A 323 -16.92 14.24 -13.51
N GLN A 324 -18.15 13.97 -13.03
CA GLN A 324 -18.78 14.86 -12.06
C GLN A 324 -18.17 14.59 -10.67
N PRO A 325 -17.66 15.62 -9.98
CA PRO A 325 -17.28 15.45 -8.58
C PRO A 325 -18.49 14.91 -7.81
N PRO A 326 -18.29 13.99 -6.85
CA PRO A 326 -19.39 13.44 -6.06
C PRO A 326 -20.23 14.60 -5.52
N PRO A 327 -21.57 14.49 -5.54
CA PRO A 327 -22.43 15.55 -5.07
C PRO A 327 -21.99 15.91 -3.66
N ASP A 328 -21.68 17.18 -3.42
CA ASP A 328 -21.23 17.64 -2.12
C ASP A 328 -22.39 17.54 -1.13
N VAL A 329 -22.47 16.39 -0.47
CA VAL A 329 -23.44 16.10 0.59
C VAL A 329 -22.96 16.65 1.93
N ALA A 330 -21.65 16.89 2.07
CA ALA A 330 -21.02 17.33 3.30
C ALA A 330 -21.29 18.81 3.58
N SER A 331 -21.23 19.68 2.57
CA SER A 331 -21.57 21.10 2.74
C SER A 331 -23.04 21.34 3.10
N LYS A 332 -23.95 20.43 2.71
CA LYS A 332 -25.37 20.49 3.11
C LYS A 332 -25.63 20.07 4.55
N LEU A 333 -24.74 19.28 5.15
CA LEU A 333 -24.84 18.80 6.54
C LEU A 333 -24.02 19.64 7.51
N PHE A 334 -22.97 20.29 7.02
CA PHE A 334 -22.07 21.15 7.78
C PHE A 334 -22.06 22.56 7.18
N GLU A 335 -23.21 23.23 7.17
CA GLU A 335 -23.20 24.69 7.18
C GLU A 335 -22.85 25.15 8.61
N PRO A 336 -21.67 25.71 8.87
CA PRO A 336 -21.42 26.37 10.15
C PRO A 336 -22.42 27.53 10.28
N PRO A 337 -23.05 27.74 11.46
CA PRO A 337 -23.96 28.86 11.64
C PRO A 337 -23.17 30.14 11.33
N LEU A 338 -23.68 30.92 10.37
CA LEU A 338 -23.11 32.18 9.92
C LEU A 338 -22.70 33.01 11.15
N ARG A 339 -21.40 33.02 11.47
CA ARG A 339 -20.84 34.02 12.36
C ARG A 339 -21.05 35.34 11.63
N SER A 340 -21.97 36.15 12.14
CA SER A 340 -22.21 37.50 11.69
C SER A 340 -20.90 38.28 11.74
N THR A 341 -20.21 38.35 10.61
CA THR A 341 -19.13 39.31 10.41
C THR A 341 -19.78 40.68 10.35
N VAL A 342 -19.77 41.37 11.49
CA VAL A 342 -20.09 42.79 11.59
C VAL A 342 -19.09 43.55 10.70
N ASN A 343 -19.56 44.02 9.55
CA ASN A 343 -18.87 45.02 8.74
C ASN A 343 -19.00 46.40 9.42
N PRO A 344 -17.92 47.10 9.79
CA PRO A 344 -18.02 48.46 10.29
C PRO A 344 -17.78 49.45 9.15
N SER A 345 -18.83 49.82 8.41
CA SER A 345 -18.82 51.07 7.63
C SER A 345 -20.22 51.53 7.19
N SER A 346 -20.90 52.28 8.04
CA SER A 346 -21.59 53.51 7.61
C SER A 346 -21.91 54.39 8.81
N LYS A 347 -21.43 55.63 8.75
CA LYS A 347 -21.68 56.71 9.71
C LYS A 347 -23.12 57.22 9.58
N LYS A 348 -23.80 57.44 10.72
CA LYS A 348 -24.50 58.70 11.05
C LYS A 348 -25.08 58.63 12.48
N ASP A 349 -24.67 59.62 13.30
CA ASP A 349 -25.36 60.33 14.38
C ASP A 349 -26.26 59.51 15.34
N SER A 350 -26.10 59.46 16.67
CA SER A 350 -25.87 60.55 17.64
C SER A 350 -25.88 59.99 19.08
N ASN A 351 -25.32 60.77 20.02
CA ASN A 351 -25.48 60.75 21.49
C ASN A 351 -24.62 59.82 22.38
N ASN A 352 -23.62 60.46 23.00
CA ASN A 352 -23.15 60.40 24.39
C ASN A 352 -23.62 59.25 25.30
N GLU A 353 -22.66 58.46 25.82
CA GLU A 353 -22.28 58.50 27.24
C GLU A 353 -20.97 57.72 27.50
N LYS A 354 -20.19 58.21 28.47
CA LYS A 354 -18.84 57.75 28.87
C LYS A 354 -18.90 56.47 29.70
N LYS A 355 -17.93 55.56 29.53
CA LYS A 355 -16.98 55.14 30.60
C LYS A 355 -16.00 54.02 30.17
N ASP A 356 -14.72 54.36 30.35
CA ASP A 356 -13.56 53.58 30.81
C ASP A 356 -13.08 52.28 30.11
N ILE A 357 -11.81 52.34 29.67
CA ILE A 357 -10.89 51.24 29.34
C ILE A 357 -10.03 50.96 30.60
N PRO A 358 -9.43 49.75 30.77
CA PRO A 358 -8.00 49.61 30.40
C PRO A 358 -7.64 48.22 29.79
N LEU A 359 -6.84 48.16 28.71
CA LEU A 359 -5.40 47.74 28.63
C LEU A 359 -5.18 46.21 28.91
N LEU A 360 -4.36 45.41 28.22
CA LEU A 360 -3.03 45.64 27.64
C LEU A 360 -2.53 44.35 26.88
N LEU A 361 -1.77 44.54 25.77
CA LEU A 361 -0.66 43.72 25.18
C LEU A 361 -0.73 42.17 25.10
N GLY A 362 -0.20 41.47 24.09
CA GLY A 362 0.67 41.80 22.94
C GLY A 362 1.23 40.51 22.31
N SER A 363 1.43 40.51 20.99
CA SER A 363 1.99 39.41 20.18
C SER A 363 3.54 39.34 20.28
N PRO A 364 4.18 38.18 20.01
CA PRO A 364 5.62 38.00 20.14
C PRO A 364 6.40 38.46 18.89
N PRO A 365 7.70 38.82 19.00
CA PRO A 365 8.48 39.27 17.86
C PRO A 365 9.26 38.14 17.17
N VAL A 366 9.43 38.34 15.86
CA VAL A 366 10.31 37.62 14.94
C VAL A 366 11.74 38.17 15.08
N SER A 367 12.75 37.30 15.10
CA SER A 367 14.16 37.69 15.01
C SER A 367 14.88 36.93 13.90
N ASN A 368 15.30 37.67 12.87
CA ASN A 368 16.30 37.24 11.89
C ASN A 368 17.09 38.49 11.48
N ASN A 369 18.41 38.48 11.69
CA ASN A 369 19.47 39.35 11.16
C ASN A 369 20.69 39.21 12.09
N GLN A 370 21.94 39.28 11.67
CA GLN A 370 22.65 39.24 10.40
C GLN A 370 24.12 39.16 10.81
N ASP A 371 24.91 38.44 10.02
CA ASP A 371 26.34 38.20 10.25
C ASP A 371 27.19 39.47 10.32
N SER A 372 28.23 39.38 11.14
CA SER A 372 29.23 40.40 11.43
C SER A 372 30.44 40.27 10.52
N SER A 373 31.01 41.41 10.08
CA SER A 373 32.36 41.46 9.53
C SER A 373 33.07 42.72 10.06
N SER A 374 34.20 42.54 10.74
CA SER A 374 35.35 43.46 10.68
C SER A 374 36.59 42.87 11.38
N ARG A 375 37.60 42.68 10.53
CA ARG A 375 39.05 42.45 10.69
C ARG A 375 39.82 43.04 11.89
N GLY A 376 40.90 42.29 12.22
CA GLY A 376 42.22 42.76 12.69
C GLY A 376 42.71 41.94 13.89
N GLY A 377 43.88 41.29 13.99
CA GLY A 377 45.15 41.32 13.27
C GLY A 377 46.31 41.37 14.31
N ASN A 378 47.28 40.44 14.22
CA ASN A 378 48.60 40.37 14.91
C ASN A 378 48.61 40.04 16.44
N ALA A 379 49.60 39.37 17.05
CA ALA A 379 50.87 38.73 16.63
C ALA A 379 51.40 37.81 17.76
N SER A 380 52.24 36.85 17.38
CA SER A 380 53.41 36.28 18.09
C SER A 380 53.38 35.96 19.59
N SER A 381 53.48 34.68 19.94
CA SER A 381 54.68 33.99 20.49
C SER A 381 54.38 32.52 20.74
#